data_AF-A0A1Y6ERA8-F1
#
_entry.id   AF-A0A1Y6ERA8-F1
#
_cell.length_a   1.000
_cell.length_b   1.000
_cell.length_c   1.000
_cell.angle_alpha   90.00
_cell.angle_beta   90.00
_cell.angle_gamma   90.00
#
_symmetry.space_group_name_H-M   'P 1'
#
loop_
_entity.id
_entity.type
_entity.pdbx_description
1 polymer ?
#
loop_
_entity_poly.entity_id
_entity_poly.type
_entity_poly.pdbx_seq_one_letter_code
_entity_poly.pdbx_strand_id
1 'polypeptide(L)'
;MEKEQAIFLANCIESSNSSIYEIKKLEITGGSLQKFHQWTNGKPTLAAYEVTRPDSDTGYYFLLIDWHRNDNYYLVIYAHDRSTTCAEIRQIQEIDGVPHIVWGYKPFKRDGKNDQRKAYFKQMFGSTTVQIKLPSTLLEVEVFLGQLFKLCQNRLKADRIVDVFDFE
;
A
#
# COMPACT_ATOMS: atom_id res chain seq x y z
N MET A 1 -11.14 -5.17 -4.68
CA MET A 1 -11.88 -5.32 -3.42
C MET A 1 -13.24 -4.73 -3.68
N GLU A 2 -14.27 -5.25 -3.03
CA GLU A 2 -15.62 -4.71 -3.19
C GLU A 2 -15.66 -3.28 -2.63
N LYS A 3 -16.61 -2.49 -3.11
CA LYS A 3 -16.73 -1.08 -2.73
C LYS A 3 -16.96 -0.91 -1.24
N GLU A 4 -17.78 -1.75 -0.64
CA GLU A 4 -18.11 -1.77 0.79
C GLU A 4 -16.86 -2.01 1.64
N GLN A 5 -15.97 -2.89 1.17
CA GLN A 5 -14.69 -3.15 1.84
C GLN A 5 -13.75 -1.95 1.75
N ALA A 6 -13.72 -1.26 0.61
CA ALA A 6 -12.95 -0.03 0.45
C ALA A 6 -13.51 1.10 1.35
N ILE A 7 -14.84 1.23 1.44
CA ILE A 7 -15.51 2.19 2.35
C ILE A 7 -15.16 1.89 3.80
N PHE A 8 -15.21 0.62 4.21
CA PHE A 8 -14.82 0.20 5.54
C PHE A 8 -13.39 0.63 5.87
N LEU A 9 -12.43 0.32 4.99
CA LEU A 9 -11.03 0.71 5.18
C LEU A 9 -10.85 2.24 5.23
N ALA A 10 -11.53 2.99 4.36
CA ALA A 10 -11.50 4.45 4.38
C ALA A 10 -11.97 4.99 5.74
N ASN A 11 -13.09 4.48 6.25
CA ASN A 11 -13.66 4.90 7.53
C ASN A 11 -12.73 4.57 8.71
N CYS A 12 -12.07 3.41 8.69
CA CYS A 12 -11.08 3.04 9.70
C CYS A 12 -9.88 4.01 9.71
N ILE A 13 -9.34 4.34 8.54
CA ILE A 13 -8.21 5.27 8.42
C ILE A 13 -8.62 6.69 8.82
N GLU A 14 -9.80 7.14 8.40
CA GLU A 14 -10.28 8.49 8.68
C GLU A 14 -10.65 8.71 10.15
N SER A 15 -11.16 7.67 10.82
CA SER A 15 -11.52 7.72 12.24
C SER A 15 -10.34 7.41 13.17
N SER A 16 -9.16 7.13 12.61
CA SER A 16 -7.96 6.79 13.38
C SER A 16 -7.46 7.98 14.17
N ASN A 17 -7.27 7.78 15.48
CA ASN A 17 -6.52 8.69 16.33
C ASN A 17 -5.19 8.03 16.71
N SER A 18 -4.25 8.05 15.76
CA SER A 18 -2.95 7.41 15.89
C SER A 18 -1.97 8.33 16.64
N SER A 19 -1.17 7.74 17.53
CA SER A 19 -0.10 8.46 18.22
C SER A 19 1.22 8.44 17.44
N ILE A 20 1.34 7.52 16.48
CA ILE A 20 2.55 7.27 15.69
C ILE A 20 2.47 7.89 14.30
N TYR A 21 1.26 7.99 13.73
CA TYR A 21 1.03 8.40 12.35
C TYR A 21 0.20 9.67 12.29
N GLU A 22 0.65 10.61 11.46
CA GLU A 22 -0.17 11.73 11.03
C GLU A 22 -0.88 11.33 9.73
N ILE A 23 -2.20 11.57 9.70
CA ILE A 23 -3.05 11.20 8.56
C ILE A 23 -3.74 12.47 8.06
N LYS A 24 -3.45 12.84 6.83
CA LYS A 24 -4.07 13.98 6.16
C LYS A 24 -4.87 13.50 4.95
N LYS A 25 -6.18 13.72 4.97
CA LYS A 25 -7.06 13.43 3.83
C LYS A 25 -6.75 14.39 2.69
N LEU A 26 -6.60 13.86 1.48
CA LEU A 26 -6.43 14.64 0.27
C LEU A 26 -7.79 15.03 -0.31
N GLU A 27 -7.83 16.21 -0.94
CA GLU A 27 -9.03 16.69 -1.59
C GLU A 27 -9.33 15.86 -2.85
N ILE A 28 -10.60 15.47 -3.00
CA ILE A 28 -11.13 14.77 -4.16
C ILE A 28 -12.16 15.68 -4.81
N THR A 29 -11.89 16.11 -6.05
CA THR A 29 -12.75 17.03 -6.78
C THR A 29 -13.40 16.30 -7.96
N GLY A 30 -14.73 16.39 -8.09
CA GLY A 30 -15.45 15.69 -9.16
C GLY A 30 -15.30 14.16 -9.10
N GLY A 31 -15.17 13.60 -7.90
CA GLY A 31 -15.07 12.14 -7.67
C GLY A 31 -13.73 11.50 -8.03
N SER A 32 -12.67 12.29 -8.27
CA SER A 32 -11.34 11.77 -8.59
C SER A 32 -10.22 12.61 -7.99
N LEU A 33 -9.07 11.98 -7.74
CA LEU A 33 -7.88 12.66 -7.25
C LEU A 33 -7.11 13.31 -8.42
N GLN A 34 -7.24 14.64 -8.52
CA GLN A 34 -6.68 15.43 -9.62
C GLN A 34 -5.22 15.80 -9.39
N LYS A 35 -4.41 15.79 -10.46
CA LYS A 35 -3.02 16.28 -10.47
C LYS A 35 -2.09 15.60 -9.45
N PHE A 36 -2.45 14.42 -8.96
CA PHE A 36 -1.60 13.65 -8.04
C PHE A 36 -0.52 12.87 -8.80
N HIS A 37 -0.93 12.04 -9.75
CA HIS A 37 -0.06 11.31 -10.67
C HIS A 37 -0.84 11.07 -11.97
N GLN A 38 -0.18 10.99 -13.13
CA GLN A 38 -0.89 10.85 -14.42
C GLN A 38 -1.83 9.63 -14.47
N TRP A 39 -1.46 8.56 -13.76
CA TRP A 39 -2.24 7.34 -13.68
C TRP A 39 -3.47 7.43 -12.77
N THR A 40 -3.58 8.41 -11.87
CA THR A 40 -4.77 8.59 -11.03
C THR A 40 -5.82 9.49 -11.68
N ASN A 41 -5.42 10.32 -12.65
CA ASN A 41 -6.29 11.34 -13.23
C ASN A 41 -7.55 10.75 -13.87
N GLY A 42 -8.71 11.26 -13.44
CA GLY A 42 -10.02 10.85 -13.95
C GLY A 42 -10.41 9.41 -13.59
N LYS A 43 -9.74 8.76 -12.63
CA LYS A 43 -10.21 7.49 -12.07
C LYS A 43 -11.06 7.76 -10.83
N PRO A 44 -12.20 7.07 -10.65
CA PRO A 44 -13.00 7.23 -9.44
C PRO A 44 -12.16 6.95 -8.19
N THR A 45 -12.03 7.95 -7.32
CA THR A 45 -11.28 7.84 -6.06
C THR A 45 -12.28 7.95 -4.92
N LEU A 46 -12.34 6.92 -4.08
CA LEU A 46 -13.20 6.91 -2.90
C LEU A 46 -12.60 7.77 -1.79
N ALA A 47 -11.32 7.55 -1.50
CA ALA A 47 -10.58 8.29 -0.50
C ALA A 47 -9.09 8.27 -0.84
N ALA A 48 -8.38 9.30 -0.39
CA ALA A 48 -6.95 9.41 -0.55
C ALA A 48 -6.36 10.07 0.70
N TYR A 49 -5.27 9.52 1.20
CA TYR A 49 -4.63 9.98 2.44
C TYR A 49 -3.12 10.11 2.22
N GLU A 50 -2.55 11.18 2.73
CA GLU A 50 -1.14 11.27 3.08
C GLU A 50 -0.97 10.71 4.48
N VAL A 51 -0.14 9.68 4.63
CA VAL A 51 0.16 9.06 5.92
C VAL A 51 1.65 9.21 6.16
N THR A 52 2.02 9.92 7.21
CA THR A 52 3.42 10.18 7.58
C THR A 52 3.71 9.65 8.98
N ARG A 53 4.96 9.29 9.21
CA ARG A 53 5.49 8.88 10.50
C ARG A 53 6.53 9.93 10.93
N PRO A 54 6.16 10.90 11.78
CA PRO A 54 7.01 12.08 12.05
C PRO A 54 8.37 11.75 12.65
N ASP A 55 8.49 10.66 13.41
CA ASP A 55 9.73 10.24 14.07
C ASP A 55 10.85 9.79 13.10
N SER A 56 10.51 9.46 11.86
CA SER A 56 11.38 8.79 10.90
C SER A 56 11.32 9.42 9.51
N ASP A 57 10.61 10.55 9.38
CA ASP A 57 10.40 11.28 8.12
C ASP A 57 9.97 10.36 6.96
N THR A 58 9.24 9.29 7.28
CA THR A 58 8.77 8.31 6.31
C THR A 58 7.31 8.58 6.02
N GLY A 59 6.96 8.72 4.75
CA GLY A 59 5.59 8.96 4.31
C GLY A 59 5.18 8.07 3.14
N TYR A 60 3.86 7.92 2.99
CA TYR A 60 3.25 7.24 1.86
C TYR A 60 1.90 7.90 1.54
N TYR A 61 1.46 7.76 0.31
CA TYR A 61 0.09 8.11 -0.09
C TYR A 61 -0.75 6.86 -0.29
N PHE A 62 -1.88 6.78 0.39
CA PHE A 62 -2.80 5.66 0.36
C PHE A 62 -4.02 6.06 -0.44
N LEU A 63 -4.23 5.41 -1.59
CA LEU A 63 -5.33 5.71 -2.51
C LEU A 63 -6.31 4.54 -2.53
N LEU A 64 -7.55 4.78 -2.13
CA LEU A 64 -8.67 3.87 -2.34
C LEU A 64 -9.37 4.26 -3.64
N ILE A 65 -9.03 3.57 -4.72
CA ILE A 65 -9.28 3.99 -6.09
C ILE A 65 -9.81 2.84 -6.94
N ASP A 66 -10.80 3.09 -7.79
CA ASP A 66 -11.19 2.17 -8.86
C ASP A 66 -10.14 2.26 -9.97
N TRP A 67 -9.10 1.45 -9.81
CA TRP A 67 -7.88 1.54 -10.61
C TRP A 67 -8.10 1.18 -12.08
N HIS A 68 -9.06 0.30 -12.38
CA HIS A 68 -9.32 -0.17 -13.74
C HIS A 68 -10.70 0.25 -14.29
N ARG A 69 -11.47 1.06 -13.56
CA ARG A 69 -12.81 1.53 -13.95
C ARG A 69 -13.79 0.39 -14.19
N ASN A 70 -13.79 -0.57 -13.27
CA ASN A 70 -14.59 -1.77 -13.33
C ASN A 70 -15.25 -2.09 -11.99
N ASP A 71 -15.49 -1.06 -11.17
CA ASP A 71 -16.06 -1.14 -9.82
C ASP A 71 -15.27 -2.05 -8.85
N ASN A 72 -14.01 -2.35 -9.18
CA ASN A 72 -13.09 -3.05 -8.30
C ASN A 72 -12.10 -2.07 -7.71
N TYR A 73 -12.22 -1.84 -6.42
CA TYR A 73 -11.35 -0.90 -5.72
C TYR A 73 -10.01 -1.52 -5.35
N TYR A 74 -9.00 -0.68 -5.32
CA TYR A 74 -7.64 -0.99 -4.94
C TYR A 74 -7.25 -0.07 -3.79
N LEU A 75 -6.46 -0.59 -2.86
CA LEU A 75 -5.56 0.22 -2.04
C LEU A 75 -4.23 0.30 -2.79
N VAL A 76 -3.97 1.45 -3.42
CA VAL A 76 -2.71 1.75 -4.11
C VAL A 76 -1.88 2.63 -3.19
N ILE A 77 -0.66 2.18 -2.88
CA ILE A 77 0.26 2.88 -1.99
C ILE A 77 1.42 3.44 -2.80
N TYR A 78 1.56 4.76 -2.81
CA TYR A 78 2.66 5.48 -3.45
C TYR A 78 3.72 5.89 -2.44
N ALA A 79 4.99 5.91 -2.87
CA ALA A 79 6.06 6.59 -2.16
C ALA A 79 5.72 8.08 -1.96
N HIS A 80 6.29 8.71 -0.93
CA HIS A 80 5.96 10.10 -0.57
C HIS A 80 6.36 11.13 -1.63
N ASP A 81 7.37 10.83 -2.44
CA ASP A 81 7.75 11.65 -3.61
C ASP A 81 6.83 11.43 -4.83
N ARG A 82 5.85 10.52 -4.72
CA ARG A 82 4.91 10.07 -5.76
C ARG A 82 5.60 9.44 -6.98
N SER A 83 6.89 9.11 -6.89
CA SER A 83 7.68 8.61 -8.02
C SER A 83 7.34 7.17 -8.38
N THR A 84 6.86 6.38 -7.42
CA THR A 84 6.61 4.96 -7.61
C THR A 84 5.50 4.42 -6.74
N THR A 85 4.80 3.41 -7.27
CA THR A 85 3.85 2.61 -6.53
C THR A 85 4.60 1.56 -5.71
N CYS A 86 4.46 1.60 -4.39
CA CYS A 86 5.02 0.61 -3.47
C CYS A 86 4.15 -0.66 -3.44
N ALA A 87 2.81 -0.52 -3.42
CA ALA A 87 1.91 -1.66 -3.38
C ALA A 87 0.61 -1.37 -4.13
N GLU A 88 0.09 -2.40 -4.80
CA GLU A 88 -1.25 -2.42 -5.40
C GLU A 88 -2.00 -3.59 -4.79
N ILE A 89 -2.98 -3.29 -3.93
CA ILE A 89 -3.68 -4.29 -3.14
C ILE A 89 -5.14 -4.27 -3.56
N ARG A 90 -5.60 -5.37 -4.14
CA ARG A 90 -6.97 -5.51 -4.64
C ARG A 90 -7.77 -6.60 -3.97
N GLN A 91 -7.14 -7.44 -3.17
CA GLN A 91 -7.79 -8.64 -2.65
C GLN A 91 -7.85 -8.59 -1.13
N ILE A 92 -9.06 -8.80 -0.63
CA ILE A 92 -9.31 -9.17 0.75
C ILE A 92 -9.70 -10.64 0.74
N GLN A 93 -9.05 -11.44 1.58
CA GLN A 93 -9.32 -12.87 1.76
C GLN A 93 -9.66 -13.11 3.23
N GLU A 94 -10.59 -14.02 3.47
CA GLU A 94 -10.86 -14.50 4.82
C GLU A 94 -9.90 -15.65 5.15
N ILE A 95 -9.15 -15.51 6.24
CA ILE A 95 -8.18 -16.48 6.73
C ILE A 95 -8.54 -16.75 8.18
N ASP A 96 -8.90 -18.00 8.49
CA ASP A 96 -9.37 -18.41 9.82
C ASP A 96 -10.53 -17.55 10.36
N GLY A 97 -11.47 -17.18 9.48
CA GLY A 97 -12.63 -16.34 9.82
C GLY A 97 -12.31 -14.84 9.96
N VAL A 98 -11.10 -14.42 9.62
CA VAL A 98 -10.65 -13.02 9.77
C VAL A 98 -10.26 -12.43 8.41
N PRO A 99 -10.79 -11.26 8.03
CA PRO A 99 -10.44 -10.62 6.77
C PRO A 99 -9.00 -10.10 6.80
N HIS A 100 -8.25 -10.39 5.74
CA HIS A 100 -6.88 -9.95 5.51
C HIS A 100 -6.75 -9.34 4.12
N ILE A 101 -5.97 -8.26 3.98
CA ILE A 101 -5.44 -7.91 2.67
C ILE A 101 -4.34 -8.92 2.31
N VAL A 102 -4.30 -9.32 1.05
CA VAL A 102 -3.28 -10.24 0.54
C VAL A 102 -2.54 -9.58 -0.62
N TRP A 103 -1.23 -9.47 -0.47
CA TRP A 103 -0.35 -8.87 -1.47
C TRP A 103 0.80 -9.81 -1.82
N GLY A 104 1.15 -9.89 -3.10
CA GLY A 104 2.23 -10.72 -3.59
C GLY A 104 3.37 -9.89 -4.17
N TYR A 105 4.61 -10.15 -3.76
CA TYR A 105 5.79 -9.55 -4.34
C TYR A 105 6.06 -10.13 -5.74
N LYS A 106 5.92 -9.28 -6.75
CA LYS A 106 6.14 -9.60 -8.17
C LYS A 106 7.00 -8.52 -8.80
N PRO A 107 8.34 -8.60 -8.69
CA PRO A 107 9.22 -7.65 -9.38
C PRO A 107 9.07 -7.81 -10.90
N PHE A 108 9.03 -6.69 -11.61
CA PHE A 108 8.83 -6.64 -13.07
C PHE A 108 9.81 -5.67 -13.73
N LYS A 109 11.09 -5.76 -13.33
CA LYS A 109 12.18 -4.95 -13.89
C LYS A 109 12.73 -5.60 -15.15
N ARG A 110 13.25 -4.81 -16.09
CA ARG A 110 13.78 -5.26 -17.39
C ARG A 110 15.28 -5.57 -17.37
N ASP A 111 15.85 -5.82 -16.20
CA ASP A 111 17.29 -6.04 -15.97
C ASP A 111 17.68 -7.51 -15.81
N GLY A 112 16.71 -8.44 -15.90
CA GLY A 112 16.95 -9.88 -15.72
C GLY A 112 17.20 -10.31 -14.27
N LYS A 113 17.20 -9.39 -13.30
CA LYS A 113 17.52 -9.71 -11.89
C LYS A 113 16.28 -9.89 -11.00
N ASN A 114 15.11 -10.16 -11.60
CA ASN A 114 13.85 -10.32 -10.85
C ASN A 114 13.86 -11.55 -9.91
N ASP A 115 14.48 -12.66 -10.32
CA ASP A 115 14.55 -13.87 -9.50
C ASP A 115 15.42 -13.66 -8.25
N GLN A 116 16.53 -12.92 -8.38
CA GLN A 116 17.38 -12.54 -7.24
C GLN A 116 16.60 -11.70 -6.22
N ARG A 117 15.88 -10.69 -6.68
CA ARG A 117 15.02 -9.87 -5.82
C ARG A 117 13.97 -10.70 -5.11
N LYS A 118 13.31 -11.61 -5.83
CA LYS A 118 12.27 -12.50 -5.28
C LYS A 118 12.84 -13.47 -4.25
N ALA A 119 14.02 -14.04 -4.51
CA ALA A 119 14.73 -14.93 -3.59
C ALA A 119 15.12 -14.17 -2.31
N TYR A 120 15.71 -12.97 -2.44
CA TYR A 120 16.04 -12.12 -1.30
C TYR A 120 14.79 -11.77 -0.47
N PHE A 121 13.70 -11.33 -1.12
CA PHE A 121 12.46 -11.00 -0.42
C PHE A 121 11.95 -12.20 0.39
N LYS A 122 11.93 -13.40 -0.22
CA LYS A 122 11.51 -14.63 0.46
C LYS A 122 12.44 -14.99 1.62
N GLN A 123 13.76 -14.88 1.44
CA GLN A 123 14.74 -15.19 2.47
C GLN A 123 14.63 -14.23 3.67
N MET A 124 14.50 -12.94 3.42
CA MET A 124 14.48 -11.92 4.48
C MET A 124 13.13 -11.79 5.17
N PHE A 125 12.03 -12.04 4.45
CA PHE A 125 10.67 -11.77 4.93
C PHE A 125 9.80 -13.04 4.99
N GLY A 126 10.39 -14.22 4.78
CA GLY A 126 9.79 -15.55 4.94
C GLY A 126 8.90 -16.00 3.77
N SER A 127 8.16 -15.09 3.16
CA SER A 127 7.22 -15.39 2.07
C SER A 127 7.21 -14.28 1.03
N THR A 128 6.91 -14.61 -0.23
CA THR A 128 6.60 -13.62 -1.26
C THR A 128 5.16 -13.13 -1.20
N THR A 129 4.33 -13.73 -0.35
CA THR A 129 2.95 -13.30 -0.09
C THR A 129 2.89 -12.73 1.31
N VAL A 130 2.42 -11.49 1.42
CA VAL A 130 2.19 -10.79 2.67
C VAL A 130 0.70 -10.76 2.95
N GLN A 131 0.32 -11.13 4.15
CA GLN A 131 -1.04 -11.10 4.67
C GLN A 131 -1.07 -10.11 5.83
N ILE A 132 -2.00 -9.15 5.78
CA ILE A 132 -2.16 -8.12 6.81
C ILE A 132 -3.63 -8.13 7.22
N LYS A 133 -3.89 -8.38 8.50
CA LYS A 133 -5.24 -8.41 9.06
C LYS A 133 -5.90 -7.04 8.88
N LEU A 134 -7.15 -7.01 8.44
CA LEU A 134 -7.92 -5.75 8.42
C LEU A 134 -8.22 -5.32 9.87
N PRO A 135 -8.10 -4.02 10.18
CA PRO A 135 -8.46 -3.53 11.51
C PRO A 135 -9.95 -3.73 11.72
N SER A 136 -10.32 -4.32 12.85
CA SER A 136 -11.72 -4.48 13.31
C SER A 136 -12.12 -3.43 14.33
N THR A 137 -11.14 -2.73 14.91
CA THR A 137 -11.33 -1.64 15.87
C THR A 137 -10.38 -0.49 15.56
N LEU A 138 -10.66 0.70 16.08
CA LEU A 138 -9.79 1.88 15.89
C LEU A 138 -8.37 1.67 16.45
N LEU A 139 -8.23 0.89 17.52
CA LEU A 139 -6.94 0.59 18.14
C LEU A 139 -6.04 -0.28 17.24
N GLU A 140 -6.64 -1.10 16.37
CA GLU A 140 -5.89 -1.94 15.43
C GLU A 140 -5.42 -1.18 14.19
N VAL A 141 -5.92 0.03 13.94
CA VAL A 141 -5.55 0.82 12.75
C VAL A 141 -4.07 1.21 12.78
N GLU A 142 -3.53 1.59 13.94
CA GLU A 142 -2.11 1.93 14.07
C GLU A 142 -1.21 0.73 13.73
N VAL A 143 -1.59 -0.47 14.19
CA VAL A 143 -0.88 -1.73 13.87
C VAL A 143 -0.97 -2.02 12.37
N PHE A 144 -2.16 -1.87 11.78
CA PHE A 144 -2.39 -2.07 10.35
C PHE A 144 -1.52 -1.13 9.50
N LEU A 145 -1.47 0.16 9.84
CA LEU A 145 -0.61 1.15 9.18
C LEU A 145 0.87 0.77 9.30
N GLY A 146 1.31 0.32 10.49
CA GLY A 146 2.68 -0.15 10.68
C GLY A 146 3.04 -1.36 9.80
N GLN A 147 2.11 -2.29 9.61
CA GLN A 147 2.31 -3.43 8.71
C GLN A 147 2.36 -2.99 7.24
N LEU A 148 1.56 -2.00 6.83
CA LEU A 148 1.61 -1.41 5.48
C LEU A 148 2.92 -0.63 5.21
N PHE A 149 3.41 0.13 6.20
CA PHE A 149 4.69 0.81 6.10
C PHE A 149 5.83 -0.22 5.95
N LYS A 150 5.83 -1.26 6.80
CA LYS A 150 6.82 -2.34 6.72
C LYS A 150 6.78 -3.06 5.37
N LEU A 151 5.59 -3.32 4.83
CA LEU A 151 5.40 -3.86 3.48
C LEU A 151 6.12 -2.99 2.43
N CYS A 152 5.86 -1.68 2.43
CA CYS A 152 6.44 -0.75 1.46
C CYS A 152 7.97 -0.66 1.59
N GLN A 153 8.49 -0.58 2.82
CA GLN A 153 9.92 -0.55 3.07
C GLN A 153 10.61 -1.84 2.62
N ASN A 154 10.04 -3.01 2.95
CA ASN A 154 10.57 -4.31 2.54
C ASN A 154 10.59 -4.45 1.02
N ARG A 155 9.52 -4.00 0.36
CA ARG A 155 9.40 -3.96 -1.09
C ARG A 155 10.48 -3.08 -1.73
N LEU A 156 10.76 -1.90 -1.18
CA LEU A 156 11.80 -1.00 -1.68
C LEU A 156 13.20 -1.57 -1.46
N LYS A 157 13.47 -2.15 -0.28
CA LYS A 157 14.75 -2.80 0.04
C LYS A 157 15.05 -3.96 -0.91
N ALA A 158 14.06 -4.84 -1.14
CA ALA A 158 14.24 -5.96 -2.06
C ALA A 158 14.49 -5.53 -3.50
N ASP A 159 13.91 -4.42 -3.95
CA ASP A 159 14.16 -3.93 -5.31
C ASP A 159 15.58 -3.41 -5.52
N ARG A 160 16.22 -2.89 -4.48
CA ARG A 160 17.57 -2.33 -4.52
C ARG A 160 18.66 -3.37 -4.22
N ILE A 161 18.31 -4.61 -3.89
CA ILE A 161 19.30 -5.60 -3.44
C ILE A 161 20.39 -5.84 -4.49
N VAL A 162 20.00 -5.79 -5.76
CA VAL A 162 20.90 -6.04 -6.89
C VAL A 162 21.88 -4.89 -7.13
N ASP A 163 21.61 -3.72 -6.57
CA ASP A 163 22.49 -2.54 -6.65
C ASP A 163 23.52 -2.54 -5.50
N VAL A 164 23.22 -3.26 -4.40
CA VAL A 164 24.09 -3.37 -3.22
C VAL A 164 25.07 -4.54 -3.34
N PHE A 165 24.70 -5.59 -4.08
CA PHE A 165 25.48 -6.82 -4.25
C PHE A 165 26.04 -7.00 -5.68
N ASP A 166 26.08 -5.93 -6.49
CA ASP A 166 26.87 -5.93 -7.72
C ASP A 166 28.37 -5.88 -7.33
N PHE A 167 28.93 -7.07 -7.10
CA PHE A 167 30.37 -7.28 -7.25
C PHE A 167 30.63 -7.46 -8.74
N GLU A 168 31.26 -6.46 -9.37
CA GLU A 168 32.04 -6.68 -10.59
C GLU A 168 33.19 -7.65 -10.32
#